data_AF-A0A960IMV2-F1
#
_entry.id   AF-A0A960IMV2-F1
#
_cell.length_a   1.000
_cell.length_b   1.000
_cell.length_c   1.000
_cell.angle_alpha   90.00
_cell.angle_beta   90.00
_cell.angle_gamma   90.00
#
_symmetry.space_group_name_H-M   'P 1'
#
loop_
_entity.id
_entity.type
_entity.pdbx_description
1 polymer ?
#
loop_
_entity_poly.entity_id
_entity_poly.type
_entity_poly.pdbx_seq_one_letter_code
_entity_poly.pdbx_strand_id
1 'polypeptide(L)'
;MRLARYSVELRLDLPDAAAATPYRAALADELARHAEVLARSLAHVATVADEEEGHRARIEAKRLRYLLEPVAGRLAGAKRAVAHLKQLQDLLGELHDLQVLAVEVADAVAQTESERARRLAAAALAGRVGEAPEPRADSRRSERPGLLALAHRVAARRDEIFANFEKEWLGEAAPARRALEAEIRDLRARLSPDEPTPDASPAP
;
A
#
# COMPACT_ATOMS: atom_id res chain seq x y z
N MET A 1 39.55 -32.09 -19.37
CA MET A 1 39.02 -30.81 -18.81
C MET A 1 39.33 -30.77 -17.32
N ARG A 2 40.21 -29.86 -16.87
CA ARG A 2 40.50 -29.65 -15.45
C ARG A 2 39.65 -28.47 -14.97
N LEU A 3 38.77 -28.69 -14.00
CA LEU A 3 38.05 -27.62 -13.32
C LEU A 3 38.99 -26.94 -12.32
N ALA A 4 39.25 -25.65 -12.50
CA ALA A 4 40.00 -24.85 -11.55
C ALA A 4 39.10 -24.54 -10.34
N ARG A 5 39.51 -24.97 -9.15
CA ARG A 5 38.87 -24.63 -7.88
C ARG A 5 39.60 -23.43 -7.31
N TYR A 6 38.88 -22.34 -7.09
CA TYR A 6 39.38 -21.17 -6.37
C TYR A 6 38.72 -21.13 -4.99
N SER A 7 39.53 -20.89 -3.97
CA SER A 7 39.05 -20.51 -2.64
C SER A 7 39.37 -19.04 -2.41
N VAL A 8 38.39 -18.29 -1.91
CA VAL A 8 38.57 -16.91 -1.50
C VAL A 8 38.49 -16.89 0.03
N GLU A 9 39.57 -16.46 0.68
CA GLU A 9 39.54 -16.09 2.09
C GLU A 9 39.19 -14.62 2.20
N LEU A 10 38.02 -14.31 2.76
CA LEU A 10 37.68 -12.96 3.19
C LEU A 10 38.06 -12.82 4.66
N ARG A 11 38.97 -11.88 4.95
CA ARG A 11 39.17 -11.37 6.30
C ARG A 11 38.25 -10.18 6.47
N LEU A 12 37.21 -10.36 7.29
CA LEU A 12 36.28 -9.29 7.63
C LEU A 12 36.82 -8.59 8.88
N ASP A 13 37.30 -7.37 8.72
CA ASP A 13 37.60 -6.49 9.86
C ASP A 13 36.27 -6.02 10.46
N LEU A 14 35.68 -6.87 11.29
CA LEU A 14 34.47 -6.53 12.01
C LEU A 14 34.84 -5.48 13.08
N PRO A 15 34.09 -4.37 13.18
CA PRO A 15 34.25 -3.45 14.31
C PRO A 15 34.04 -4.21 15.62
N ASP A 16 34.64 -3.72 16.70
CA ASP A 16 34.59 -4.34 18.02
C ASP A 16 33.17 -4.82 18.32
N ALA A 17 33.00 -6.14 18.51
CA ALA A 17 31.69 -6.77 18.66
C ALA A 17 30.94 -6.21 19.88
N ALA A 18 31.65 -5.62 20.84
CA ALA A 18 31.09 -4.90 21.97
C ALA A 18 30.39 -3.58 21.60
N ALA A 19 30.73 -2.97 20.45
CA ALA A 19 30.17 -1.69 19.98
C ALA A 19 29.10 -1.85 18.89
N ALA A 20 28.94 -3.04 18.30
CA ALA A 20 27.98 -3.28 17.23
C ALA A 20 26.59 -3.63 17.78
N THR A 21 25.55 -2.90 17.35
CA THR A 21 24.17 -3.25 17.67
C THR A 21 23.84 -4.64 17.10
N PRO A 22 23.40 -5.60 17.92
CA PRO A 22 23.01 -6.91 17.43
C PRO A 22 21.87 -6.78 16.41
N TYR A 23 21.91 -7.58 15.34
CA TYR A 23 20.88 -7.57 14.29
C TYR A 23 19.44 -7.63 14.86
N ARG A 24 19.23 -8.44 15.91
CA ARG A 24 17.93 -8.55 16.59
C ARG A 24 17.45 -7.23 17.21
N ALA A 25 18.36 -6.47 17.81
CA ALA A 25 18.04 -5.18 18.45
C ALA A 25 17.74 -4.14 17.37
N ALA A 26 18.58 -4.06 16.33
CA ALA A 26 18.34 -3.18 15.19
C ALA A 26 17.00 -3.49 14.49
N LEU A 27 16.68 -4.77 14.31
CA LEU A 27 15.39 -5.19 13.75
C LEU A 27 14.21 -4.81 14.66
N ALA A 28 14.33 -4.98 15.98
CA ALA A 28 13.29 -4.58 16.93
C ALA A 28 13.00 -3.08 16.88
N ASP A 29 14.03 -2.26 16.78
CA ASP A 29 13.93 -0.79 16.67
C ASP A 29 13.30 -0.37 15.34
N GLU A 30 13.71 -1.00 14.24
CA GLU A 30 13.17 -0.76 12.91
C GLU A 30 11.67 -1.11 12.83
N LEU A 31 11.28 -2.26 13.41
CA LEU A 31 9.89 -2.67 13.52
C LEU A 31 9.07 -1.68 14.36
N ALA A 32 9.62 -1.22 15.49
CA ALA A 32 8.95 -0.25 16.36
C ALA A 32 8.63 1.04 15.59
N ARG A 33 9.64 1.59 14.91
CA ARG A 33 9.55 2.87 14.23
C ARG A 33 8.54 2.82 13.10
N HIS A 34 8.63 1.82 12.22
CA HIS A 34 7.69 1.73 11.10
C HIS A 34 6.27 1.40 11.56
N ALA A 35 6.10 0.61 12.62
CA ALA A 35 4.79 0.37 13.21
C ALA A 35 4.16 1.65 13.75
N GLU A 36 4.95 2.51 14.41
CA GLU A 36 4.47 3.80 14.92
C GLU A 36 4.09 4.77 13.79
N VAL A 37 4.92 4.87 12.74
CA VAL A 37 4.59 5.72 11.59
C VAL A 37 3.36 5.18 10.86
N LEU A 38 3.23 3.85 10.70
CA LEU A 38 2.05 3.23 10.12
C LEU A 38 0.79 3.55 10.94
N ALA A 39 0.82 3.32 12.25
CA ALA A 39 -0.31 3.57 13.14
C ALA A 39 -0.74 5.05 13.12
N ARG A 40 0.22 5.98 13.11
CA ARG A 40 -0.07 7.41 12.96
C ARG A 40 -0.67 7.73 11.59
N SER A 41 -0.11 7.18 10.51
CA SER A 41 -0.62 7.42 9.15
C SER A 41 -2.07 6.93 9.03
N LEU A 42 -2.37 5.73 9.51
CA LEU A 42 -3.74 5.20 9.54
C LEU A 42 -4.68 6.05 10.40
N ALA A 43 -4.21 6.60 11.53
CA ALA A 43 -5.03 7.46 12.37
C ALA A 43 -5.41 8.81 11.72
N HIS A 44 -4.67 9.25 10.70
CA HIS A 44 -4.96 10.49 9.97
C HIS A 44 -5.81 10.25 8.71
N VAL A 45 -6.06 8.99 8.32
CA VAL A 45 -7.01 8.69 7.24
C VAL A 45 -8.43 8.74 7.81
N ALA A 46 -9.19 9.76 7.41
CA ALA A 46 -10.59 9.92 7.77
C ALA A 46 -11.52 9.67 6.58
N THR A 47 -11.05 9.92 5.37
CA THR A 47 -11.83 9.84 4.14
C THR A 47 -11.01 9.26 3.00
N VAL A 48 -11.70 8.92 1.91
CA VAL A 48 -11.05 8.46 0.67
C VAL A 48 -10.23 9.56 -0.02
N ALA A 49 -10.34 10.82 0.40
CA ALA A 49 -9.57 11.92 -0.16
C ALA A 49 -8.19 12.08 0.50
N ASP A 50 -7.92 11.38 1.61
CA ASP A 50 -6.66 11.46 2.36
C ASP A 50 -5.59 10.56 1.70
N GLU A 51 -5.30 10.85 0.44
CA GLU A 51 -4.41 10.06 -0.43
C GLU A 51 -2.98 10.03 0.07
N GLU A 52 -2.48 11.13 0.61
CA GLU A 52 -1.11 11.23 1.11
C GLU A 52 -0.89 10.34 2.33
N GLU A 53 -1.84 10.34 3.27
CA GLU A 53 -1.84 9.50 4.47
C GLU A 53 -1.99 8.02 4.11
N GLY A 54 -2.90 7.68 3.20
CA GLY A 54 -3.05 6.33 2.67
C GLY A 54 -1.79 5.84 1.95
N HIS A 55 -1.15 6.70 1.16
CA HIS A 55 0.11 6.40 0.48
C HIS A 55 1.25 6.19 1.48
N ARG A 56 1.37 7.05 2.50
CA ARG A 56 2.37 6.90 3.57
C ARG A 56 2.16 5.60 4.33
N ALA A 57 0.93 5.27 4.70
CA ALA A 57 0.59 3.99 5.32
C ALA A 57 1.02 2.80 4.44
N ARG A 58 0.79 2.88 3.12
CA ARG A 58 1.22 1.85 2.16
C ARG A 58 2.74 1.69 2.11
N ILE A 59 3.51 2.79 2.16
CA ILE A 59 4.98 2.74 2.22
C ILE A 59 5.46 2.04 3.50
N GLU A 60 4.94 2.44 4.66
CA GLU A 60 5.35 1.86 5.94
C GLU A 60 4.96 0.38 6.05
N ALA A 61 3.80 -0.01 5.52
CA ALA A 61 3.40 -1.41 5.43
C ALA A 61 4.35 -2.25 4.56
N LYS A 62 4.83 -1.69 3.43
CA LYS A 62 5.88 -2.34 2.60
C LYS A 62 7.18 -2.50 3.37
N ARG A 63 7.62 -1.45 4.09
CA ARG A 63 8.86 -1.48 4.88
C ARG A 63 8.79 -2.56 5.98
N LEU A 64 7.72 -2.58 6.76
CA LEU A 64 7.48 -3.64 7.75
C LEU A 64 7.49 -5.03 7.12
N ARG A 65 6.83 -5.20 5.98
CA ARG A 65 6.80 -6.48 5.27
C ARG A 65 8.19 -6.93 4.84
N TYR A 66 8.99 -6.04 4.26
CA TYR A 66 10.35 -6.35 3.81
C TYR A 66 11.31 -6.65 4.96
N LEU A 67 11.07 -6.10 6.15
CA LEU A 67 11.84 -6.46 7.35
C LEU A 67 11.48 -7.86 7.86
N LEU A 68 10.20 -8.23 7.80
CA LEU A 68 9.71 -9.48 8.36
C LEU A 68 9.85 -10.67 7.40
N GLU A 69 9.71 -10.46 6.09
CA GLU A 69 9.77 -11.54 5.09
C GLU A 69 11.06 -12.40 5.18
N PRO A 70 12.28 -11.82 5.29
CA PRO A 70 13.51 -12.60 5.40
C PRO A 70 13.60 -13.47 6.66
N VAL A 71 12.94 -13.05 7.76
CA VAL A 71 12.97 -13.74 9.05
C VAL A 71 11.70 -14.55 9.34
N ALA A 72 10.71 -14.51 8.45
CA ALA A 72 9.40 -15.13 8.66
C ALA A 72 9.47 -16.65 8.87
N GLY A 73 10.49 -17.31 8.33
CA GLY A 73 10.73 -18.74 8.54
C GLY A 73 11.32 -19.09 9.91
N ARG A 74 11.88 -18.12 10.63
CA ARG A 74 12.66 -18.32 11.87
C ARG A 74 12.00 -17.69 13.10
N LEU A 75 11.20 -16.65 12.91
CA LEU A 75 10.57 -15.90 13.99
C LEU A 75 9.06 -16.22 14.04
N ALA A 76 8.62 -16.82 15.15
CA ALA A 76 7.21 -17.13 15.37
C ALA A 76 6.36 -15.85 15.33
N GLY A 77 5.20 -15.89 14.66
CA GLY A 77 4.31 -14.73 14.47
C GLY A 77 4.62 -13.89 13.22
N ALA A 78 5.86 -13.88 12.72
CA ALA A 78 6.25 -13.03 11.60
C ALA A 78 5.48 -13.33 10.31
N LYS A 79 5.16 -14.61 10.04
CA LYS A 79 4.29 -14.99 8.90
C LYS A 79 2.89 -14.39 8.99
N ARG A 80 2.31 -14.33 10.20
CA ARG A 80 0.96 -13.76 10.41
C ARG A 80 0.99 -12.24 10.26
N ALA A 81 1.98 -11.58 10.85
CA ALA A 81 2.21 -10.15 10.63
C ALA A 81 2.37 -9.80 9.14
N VAL A 82 3.17 -10.58 8.39
CA VAL A 82 3.30 -10.42 6.93
C VAL A 82 1.96 -10.60 6.21
N ALA A 83 1.13 -11.57 6.62
CA ALA A 83 -0.19 -11.76 6.02
C ALA A 83 -1.10 -10.54 6.23
N HIS A 84 -1.15 -10.00 7.44
CA HIS A 84 -1.89 -8.77 7.75
C HIS A 84 -1.38 -7.57 6.94
N LEU A 85 -0.05 -7.40 6.84
CA LEU A 85 0.55 -6.33 6.04
C LEU A 85 0.24 -6.45 4.55
N LYS A 86 0.10 -7.67 4.02
CA LYS A 86 -0.34 -7.90 2.63
C LYS A 86 -1.80 -7.50 2.44
N GLN A 87 -2.70 -7.93 3.33
CA GLN A 87 -4.11 -7.54 3.29
C GLN A 87 -4.27 -6.02 3.30
N LEU A 88 -3.53 -5.31 4.16
CA LEU A 88 -3.51 -3.85 4.18
C LEU A 88 -3.01 -3.26 2.86
N GLN A 89 -1.91 -3.78 2.32
CA GLN A 89 -1.34 -3.33 1.04
C GLN A 89 -2.26 -3.54 -0.14
N ASP A 90 -3.03 -4.64 -0.15
CA ASP A 90 -3.98 -4.96 -1.21
C ASP A 90 -5.14 -3.95 -1.21
N LEU A 91 -5.71 -3.65 -0.03
CA LEU A 91 -6.77 -2.64 0.11
C LEU A 91 -6.31 -1.23 -0.26
N LEU A 92 -5.18 -0.78 0.28
CA LEU A 92 -4.61 0.53 -0.06
C LEU A 92 -4.16 0.60 -1.53
N GLY A 93 -3.77 -0.52 -2.11
CA GLY A 93 -3.44 -0.64 -3.54
C GLY A 93 -4.68 -0.45 -4.40
N GLU A 94 -5.74 -1.19 -4.11
CA GLU A 94 -6.99 -1.11 -4.87
C GLU A 94 -7.64 0.28 -4.76
N LEU A 95 -7.62 0.92 -3.58
CA LEU A 95 -8.09 2.31 -3.42
C LEU A 95 -7.34 3.28 -4.33
N HIS A 96 -6.01 3.18 -4.36
CA HIS A 96 -5.18 4.04 -5.21
C HIS A 96 -5.47 3.81 -6.69
N ASP A 97 -5.56 2.55 -7.11
CA ASP A 97 -5.83 2.20 -8.50
C ASP A 97 -7.22 2.72 -8.95
N LEU A 98 -8.22 2.67 -8.05
CA LEU A 98 -9.55 3.23 -8.29
C LEU A 98 -9.57 4.75 -8.34
N GLN A 99 -8.75 5.44 -7.52
CA GLN A 99 -8.61 6.90 -7.58
C GLN A 99 -8.01 7.34 -8.92
N VAL A 100 -6.92 6.70 -9.35
CA VAL A 100 -6.31 6.95 -10.66
C VAL A 100 -7.32 6.69 -11.77
N LEU A 101 -8.02 5.55 -11.74
CA LEU A 101 -9.05 5.23 -12.74
C LEU A 101 -10.21 6.24 -12.75
N ALA A 102 -10.62 6.76 -11.59
CA ALA A 102 -11.67 7.78 -11.51
C ALA A 102 -11.28 9.07 -12.24
N VAL A 103 -10.02 9.51 -12.10
CA VAL A 103 -9.47 10.67 -12.81
C VAL A 103 -9.45 10.42 -14.32
N GLU A 104 -8.91 9.29 -14.75
CA GLU A 104 -8.84 8.92 -16.18
C GLU A 104 -10.24 8.87 -16.84
N VAL A 105 -11.23 8.32 -16.14
CA VAL A 105 -12.61 8.27 -16.64
C VAL A 105 -13.23 9.68 -16.69
N ALA A 106 -12.98 10.52 -15.69
CA ALA A 106 -13.47 11.90 -15.69
C ALA A 106 -12.88 12.71 -16.86
N ASP A 107 -11.60 12.54 -17.13
CA ASP A 107 -10.91 13.19 -18.26
C ASP A 107 -11.47 12.71 -19.60
N ALA A 108 -11.72 11.40 -19.76
CA ALA A 108 -12.34 10.85 -20.96
C ALA A 108 -13.76 11.41 -21.20
N VAL A 109 -14.56 11.58 -20.13
CA VAL A 109 -15.87 12.24 -20.22
C VAL A 109 -15.71 13.69 -20.68
N ALA A 110 -14.79 14.45 -20.08
CA ALA A 110 -14.56 15.85 -20.43
C ALA A 110 -14.11 16.02 -21.89
N GLN A 111 -13.22 15.14 -22.37
CA GLN A 111 -12.77 15.13 -23.75
C GLN A 111 -13.92 14.87 -24.74
N THR A 112 -14.75 13.86 -24.46
CA THR A 112 -15.93 13.53 -25.29
C THR A 112 -16.88 14.73 -25.42
N GLU A 113 -17.13 15.43 -24.31
CA GLU A 113 -17.98 16.63 -24.32
C GLU A 113 -17.34 17.80 -25.08
N SER A 114 -16.03 18.00 -24.92
CA SER A 114 -15.28 19.04 -25.65
C SER A 114 -15.32 18.82 -27.15
N GLU A 115 -15.09 17.59 -27.61
CA GLU A 115 -15.16 17.23 -29.03
C GLU A 115 -16.56 17.43 -29.61
N ARG A 116 -17.59 17.05 -28.84
CA ARG A 116 -18.99 17.29 -29.23
C ARG A 116 -19.28 18.78 -29.37
N ALA A 117 -18.85 19.60 -28.41
CA ALA A 117 -19.00 21.05 -28.47
C ALA A 117 -18.30 21.65 -29.69
N ARG A 118 -17.06 21.21 -30.00
CA ARG A 118 -16.32 21.64 -31.19
C ARG A 118 -17.04 21.27 -32.48
N ARG A 119 -17.57 20.04 -32.59
CA ARG A 119 -18.35 19.59 -33.76
C ARG A 119 -19.59 20.45 -33.98
N LEU A 120 -20.33 20.75 -32.91
CA LEU A 120 -21.51 21.61 -32.97
C LEU A 120 -21.16 23.04 -33.37
N ALA A 121 -20.11 23.62 -32.79
CA ALA A 121 -19.64 24.96 -33.14
C ALA A 121 -19.19 25.05 -34.61
N ALA A 122 -18.44 24.06 -35.10
CA ALA A 122 -18.02 24.00 -36.50
C ALA A 122 -19.21 23.87 -37.47
N ALA A 123 -20.22 23.08 -37.13
CA ALA A 123 -21.45 22.98 -37.92
C ALA A 123 -22.23 24.30 -37.95
N ALA A 124 -22.32 25.00 -36.81
CA ALA A 124 -22.98 26.30 -36.72
C ALA A 124 -22.26 27.37 -37.56
N LEU A 125 -20.92 27.45 -37.47
CA LEU A 125 -20.10 28.37 -38.27
C LEU A 125 -20.19 28.07 -39.77
N ALA A 126 -20.36 26.81 -40.15
CA ALA A 126 -20.56 26.40 -41.54
C ALA A 126 -21.97 26.71 -42.09
N GLY A 127 -22.83 27.38 -41.33
CA GLY A 127 -24.20 27.72 -41.76
C GLY A 127 -25.15 26.52 -41.86
N ARG A 128 -24.75 25.33 -41.39
CA ARG A 128 -25.55 24.10 -41.39
C ARG A 128 -26.44 24.00 -40.15
N VAL A 129 -26.91 25.14 -39.64
CA VAL A 129 -27.75 25.22 -38.45
C VAL A 129 -29.13 24.68 -38.80
N GLY A 130 -29.46 23.48 -38.31
CA GLY A 130 -30.76 22.83 -38.54
C GLY A 130 -30.73 21.61 -39.46
N GLU A 131 -29.64 21.36 -40.17
CA GLU A 131 -29.32 20.01 -40.67
C GLU A 131 -28.78 19.22 -39.47
N ALA A 132 -29.69 18.73 -38.62
CA ALA A 132 -29.30 17.79 -37.59
C ALA A 132 -28.55 16.63 -38.27
N PRO A 133 -27.31 16.31 -37.86
CA PRO A 133 -26.69 15.07 -38.30
C PRO A 133 -27.68 13.95 -37.99
N GLU A 134 -28.07 13.17 -39.01
CA GLU A 134 -29.03 12.06 -38.90
C GLU A 134 -28.86 11.33 -37.56
N PRO A 135 -29.85 11.38 -36.65
CA PRO A 135 -29.68 10.96 -35.25
C PRO A 135 -29.53 9.44 -35.07
N ARG A 136 -29.36 8.66 -36.14
CA ARG A 136 -29.36 7.19 -36.12
C ARG A 136 -27.97 6.57 -36.15
N ALA A 137 -26.94 7.29 -36.58
CA ALA A 137 -25.56 6.77 -36.63
C ALA A 137 -24.69 7.24 -35.46
N ASP A 138 -24.88 8.47 -34.98
CA ASP A 138 -24.02 9.12 -33.97
C ASP A 138 -24.44 8.80 -32.52
N SER A 139 -25.75 8.60 -32.28
CA SER A 139 -26.30 8.23 -30.97
C SER A 139 -25.94 6.80 -30.53
N ARG A 140 -25.66 5.90 -31.48
CA ARG A 140 -25.12 4.55 -31.18
C ARG A 140 -23.61 4.56 -30.87
N ARG A 141 -22.93 5.68 -31.11
CA ARG A 141 -21.50 5.90 -30.87
C ARG A 141 -21.21 6.91 -29.76
N SER A 142 -22.23 7.38 -29.02
CA SER A 142 -21.93 8.24 -27.88
C SER A 142 -21.34 7.37 -26.77
N GLU A 143 -20.04 7.50 -26.52
CA GLU A 143 -19.34 6.80 -25.44
C GLU A 143 -19.78 7.29 -24.06
N ARG A 144 -20.34 8.51 -24.00
CA ARG A 144 -20.76 9.21 -22.77
C ARG A 144 -21.60 8.35 -21.80
N PRO A 145 -22.70 7.67 -22.19
CA PRO A 145 -23.47 6.85 -21.26
C PRO A 145 -22.65 5.71 -20.67
N GLY A 146 -21.76 5.12 -21.48
CA GLY A 146 -20.83 4.07 -21.04
C GLY A 146 -19.79 4.62 -20.06
N LEU A 147 -19.19 5.77 -20.35
CA LEU A 147 -18.22 6.43 -19.47
C LEU A 147 -18.84 6.89 -18.16
N LEU A 148 -20.08 7.42 -18.17
CA LEU A 148 -20.81 7.77 -16.95
C LEU A 148 -21.16 6.53 -16.12
N ALA A 149 -21.57 5.44 -16.77
CA ALA A 149 -21.81 4.17 -16.09
C ALA A 149 -20.52 3.60 -15.48
N LEU A 150 -19.38 3.74 -16.17
CA LEU A 150 -18.07 3.36 -15.65
C LEU A 150 -17.67 4.23 -14.45
N ALA A 151 -17.82 5.56 -14.53
CA ALA A 151 -17.55 6.47 -13.43
C ALA A 151 -18.35 6.10 -12.17
N HIS A 152 -19.64 5.79 -12.34
CA HIS A 152 -20.49 5.34 -11.24
C HIS A 152 -20.02 4.02 -10.63
N ARG A 153 -19.59 3.05 -11.45
CA ARG A 153 -19.06 1.76 -10.96
C ARG A 153 -17.74 1.94 -10.21
N VAL A 154 -16.85 2.79 -10.71
CA VAL A 154 -15.57 3.10 -10.06
C VAL A 154 -15.82 3.75 -8.70
N ALA A 155 -16.71 4.74 -8.62
CA ALA A 155 -17.08 5.37 -7.35
C ALA A 155 -17.67 4.37 -6.36
N ALA A 156 -18.64 3.55 -6.80
CA ALA A 156 -19.28 2.55 -5.94
C ALA A 156 -18.27 1.52 -5.41
N ARG A 157 -17.35 1.04 -6.26
CA ARG A 157 -16.31 0.09 -5.85
C ARG A 157 -15.31 0.73 -4.89
N ARG A 158 -14.91 1.98 -5.15
CA ARG A 158 -14.01 2.73 -4.26
C ARG A 158 -14.61 2.87 -2.87
N ASP A 159 -15.89 3.23 -2.80
CA ASP A 159 -16.59 3.41 -1.52
C ASP A 159 -16.75 2.07 -0.79
N GLU A 160 -17.00 0.96 -1.50
CA GLU A 160 -17.03 -0.39 -0.93
C GLU A 160 -15.67 -0.79 -0.34
N ILE A 161 -14.58 -0.60 -1.09
CA ILE A 161 -13.23 -0.90 -0.60
C ILE A 161 -12.87 -0.02 0.59
N PHE A 162 -13.21 1.27 0.53
CA PHE A 162 -12.94 2.20 1.63
C PHE A 162 -13.70 1.78 2.89
N ALA A 163 -14.98 1.40 2.78
CA ALA A 163 -15.76 0.92 3.93
C ALA A 163 -15.16 -0.35 4.56
N ASN A 164 -14.64 -1.28 3.74
CA ASN A 164 -13.95 -2.48 4.24
C ASN A 164 -12.60 -2.12 4.90
N PHE A 165 -11.84 -1.22 4.29
CA PHE A 165 -10.59 -0.71 4.85
C PHE A 165 -10.84 -0.01 6.19
N GLU A 166 -11.85 0.84 6.27
CA GLU A 166 -12.27 1.53 7.49
C GLU A 166 -12.60 0.53 8.60
N LYS A 167 -13.46 -0.45 8.30
CA LYS A 167 -13.86 -1.47 9.25
C LYS A 167 -12.68 -2.28 9.82
N GLU A 168 -11.74 -2.69 8.98
CA GLU A 168 -10.66 -3.62 9.35
C GLU A 168 -9.42 -2.90 9.92
N TRP A 169 -9.18 -1.65 9.53
CA TRP A 169 -7.92 -0.95 9.78
C TRP A 169 -8.03 0.43 10.43
N LEU A 170 -9.16 1.12 10.35
CA LEU A 170 -9.31 2.46 10.90
C LEU A 170 -9.93 2.45 12.30
N GLY A 171 -9.32 3.23 13.19
CA GLY A 171 -9.63 3.24 14.63
C GLY A 171 -8.88 2.18 15.44
N GLU A 172 -8.69 2.46 16.73
CA GLU A 172 -7.92 1.59 17.64
C GLU A 172 -8.60 0.23 17.92
N ALA A 173 -9.91 0.15 17.70
CA ALA A 173 -10.69 -1.07 17.88
C ALA A 173 -10.67 -1.99 16.63
N ALA A 174 -10.10 -1.54 15.51
CA ALA A 174 -10.20 -2.25 14.24
C ALA A 174 -9.46 -3.62 14.31
N PRO A 175 -10.10 -4.72 13.91
CA PRO A 175 -9.64 -6.07 14.21
C PRO A 175 -8.29 -6.40 13.56
N ALA A 176 -8.11 -6.10 12.27
CA ALA A 176 -6.86 -6.40 11.57
C ALA A 176 -5.71 -5.51 12.07
N ARG A 177 -5.99 -4.23 12.37
CA ARG A 177 -5.02 -3.33 13.00
C ARG A 177 -4.55 -3.86 14.35
N ARG A 178 -5.48 -4.20 15.26
CA ARG A 178 -5.13 -4.73 16.58
C ARG A 178 -4.35 -6.04 16.51
N ALA A 179 -4.73 -6.92 15.58
CA ALA A 179 -4.01 -8.16 15.35
C ALA A 179 -2.56 -7.88 14.90
N LEU A 180 -2.35 -6.98 13.94
CA LEU A 180 -1.01 -6.60 13.49
C LEU A 180 -0.19 -5.97 14.62
N GLU A 181 -0.77 -5.02 15.37
CA GLU A 181 -0.08 -4.35 16.48
C GLU A 181 0.31 -5.34 17.58
N ALA A 182 -0.55 -6.33 17.88
CA ALA A 182 -0.23 -7.39 18.83
C ALA A 182 0.92 -8.28 18.32
N GLU A 183 0.88 -8.72 17.06
CA GLU A 183 1.96 -9.52 16.49
C GLU A 183 3.28 -8.73 16.48
N ILE A 184 3.29 -7.45 16.12
CA ILE A 184 4.49 -6.61 16.16
C ILE A 184 5.03 -6.48 17.59
N ARG A 185 4.15 -6.29 18.58
CA ARG A 185 4.56 -6.22 19.99
C ARG A 185 5.23 -7.52 20.45
N ASP A 186 4.63 -8.66 20.13
CA ASP A 186 5.16 -9.98 20.47
C ASP A 186 6.50 -10.27 19.77
N LEU A 187 6.61 -9.88 18.49
CA LEU A 187 7.85 -9.99 17.72
C LEU A 187 8.97 -9.16 18.35
N ARG A 188 8.66 -7.92 18.74
CA ARG A 188 9.61 -7.05 19.42
C ARG A 188 10.03 -7.62 20.77
N ALA A 189 9.10 -8.12 21.58
CA ALA A 189 9.44 -8.74 22.87
C ALA A 189 10.42 -9.91 22.73
N ARG A 190 10.32 -10.69 21.64
CA ARG A 190 11.25 -11.80 21.33
C ARG A 190 12.61 -11.35 20.80
N LEU A 191 12.67 -10.15 20.22
CA LEU A 191 13.88 -9.60 19.60
C LEU A 191 14.66 -8.69 20.56
N SER A 192 13.97 -8.07 21.52
CA SER A 192 14.57 -7.38 22.64
C SER A 192 15.47 -8.35 23.41
N PRO A 193 16.67 -7.93 23.81
CA PRO A 193 17.50 -8.75 24.69
C PRO A 193 16.75 -8.94 26.02
N ASP A 194 16.53 -10.19 26.43
CA ASP A 194 16.41 -10.48 27.86
C ASP A 194 17.65 -9.91 28.56
N GLU A 195 17.47 -9.35 29.77
CA GLU A 195 18.58 -9.08 30.68
C GLU A 195 19.54 -10.29 30.69
N PRO A 196 20.86 -10.08 30.78
CA PRO A 196 21.76 -11.21 30.97
C PRO A 196 21.31 -11.97 32.21
N THR A 197 20.90 -13.23 32.03
CA THR A 197 20.75 -14.16 33.13
C THR A 197 22.07 -14.12 33.90
N PRO A 198 22.10 -13.78 35.20
CA PRO A 198 23.36 -13.65 35.91
C PRO A 198 24.09 -14.97 35.80
N ASP A 199 25.30 -14.89 35.26
CA ASP A 199 26.20 -16.00 35.06
C ASP A 199 26.26 -16.80 36.37
N ALA A 200 25.75 -18.03 36.32
CA ALA A 200 25.82 -18.94 37.44
C ALA A 200 27.28 -19.32 37.58
N SER A 201 27.99 -18.56 38.41
CA SER A 201 29.30 -18.92 38.92
C SER A 201 29.31 -20.37 39.38
N PRO A 202 30.36 -21.13 39.06
CA PRO A 202 30.89 -22.09 39.99
C PRO A 202 32.29 -21.62 40.38
N ALA A 203 32.43 -21.18 41.62
CA ALA A 203 33.66 -21.39 42.38
C ALA A 203 33.96 -22.90 42.42
N PRO A 204 35.23 -23.31 42.61
CA PRO A 204 35.91 -23.09 43.89
C PRO A 204 37.13 -22.16 43.83
#